data_AF-A0A6J7HRT7-F1
#
_entry.id   AF-A0A6J7HRT7-F1
#
_cell.length_a   1.000
_cell.length_b   1.000
_cell.length_c   1.000
_cell.angle_alpha   90.00
_cell.angle_beta   90.00
_cell.angle_gamma   90.00
#
_symmetry.space_group_name_H-M   'P 1'
#
loop_
_entity.id
_entity.type
_entity.pdbx_description
1 polymer ?
#
loop_
_entity_poly.entity_id
_entity_poly.type
_entity_poly.pdbx_seq_one_letter_code
_entity_poly.pdbx_strand_id
1 'polypeptide(L)'
;MTEPEREVLTWETFGDASRDLTKKIVGDGFVPDIVIAIARGGLIPAGAISYAMGVKAAGTLNVEFYSDIEETLPDPVVLEPLLDTDAIVGKKLLVVDDVADSGRTLALVIDLLKAHTADVRSAVIYTKPRTIVQPDYSWRETDKWINFPWSTLPVIT
;
A
#
# COMPACT_ATOMS: atom_id res chain seq x y z
N MET A 1 33.38 -8.29 -4.41
CA MET A 1 32.03 -8.46 -4.97
C MET A 1 31.34 -7.13 -4.82
N THR A 2 30.92 -6.49 -5.91
CA THR A 2 30.11 -5.26 -5.86
C THR A 2 28.75 -5.60 -5.27
N GLU A 3 28.23 -4.76 -4.37
CA GLU A 3 26.87 -4.93 -3.86
C GLU A 3 25.86 -4.95 -5.02
N PRO A 4 24.80 -5.77 -4.91
CA PRO A 4 23.76 -5.80 -5.93
C PRO A 4 23.12 -4.42 -6.09
N GLU A 5 22.83 -4.04 -7.33
CA GLU A 5 22.22 -2.76 -7.66
C GLU A 5 20.85 -2.63 -6.98
N ARG A 6 20.58 -1.49 -6.34
CA ARG A 6 19.34 -1.22 -5.61
C ARG A 6 18.54 -0.11 -6.26
N GLU A 7 17.22 -0.20 -6.15
CA GLU A 7 16.34 0.92 -6.38
C GLU A 7 16.39 1.85 -5.15
N VAL A 8 16.63 3.13 -5.34
CA VAL A 8 16.71 4.10 -4.24
C VAL A 8 15.62 5.14 -4.41
N LEU A 9 14.62 5.10 -3.52
CA LEU A 9 13.60 6.13 -3.45
C LEU A 9 14.06 7.21 -2.45
N THR A 10 14.31 8.43 -2.94
CA THR A 10 14.58 9.58 -2.08
C THR A 10 13.26 10.25 -1.67
N TRP A 11 13.28 11.13 -0.65
CA TRP A 11 12.12 11.93 -0.28
C TRP A 11 11.62 12.83 -1.43
N GLU A 12 12.54 13.40 -2.20
CA GLU A 12 12.21 14.23 -3.37
C GLU A 12 11.52 13.41 -4.45
N THR A 13 12.11 12.28 -4.83
CA THR A 13 11.50 11.37 -5.82
C THR A 13 10.17 10.81 -5.34
N PHE A 14 10.02 10.52 -4.04
CA PHE A 14 8.74 10.15 -3.46
C PHE A 14 7.68 11.26 -3.57
N GLY A 15 8.09 12.52 -3.38
CA GLY A 15 7.23 13.68 -3.59
C GLY A 15 6.63 13.70 -4.99
N ASP A 16 7.45 13.53 -6.01
CA ASP A 16 6.99 13.45 -7.40
C ASP A 16 6.15 12.19 -7.66
N ALA A 17 6.62 11.04 -7.20
CA ALA A 17 5.96 9.74 -7.38
C ALA A 17 4.53 9.72 -6.83
N SER A 18 4.34 10.24 -5.61
CA SER A 18 3.02 10.30 -4.96
C SER A 18 2.06 11.23 -5.72
N ARG A 19 2.54 12.36 -6.23
CA ARG A 19 1.71 13.29 -7.02
C ARG A 19 1.37 12.71 -8.39
N ASP A 20 2.31 12.07 -9.06
CA ASP A 20 2.07 11.45 -10.36
C ASP A 20 1.12 10.25 -10.26
N LEU A 21 1.29 9.41 -9.22
CA LEU A 21 0.35 8.34 -8.92
C LEU A 21 -1.05 8.91 -8.65
N THR A 22 -1.15 9.98 -7.86
CA THR A 22 -2.44 10.66 -7.61
C THR A 22 -3.09 11.18 -8.89
N LYS A 23 -2.31 11.77 -9.80
CA LYS A 23 -2.83 12.21 -11.12
C LYS A 23 -3.39 11.05 -11.93
N LYS A 24 -2.74 9.87 -11.90
CA LYS A 24 -3.26 8.66 -12.58
C LYS A 24 -4.61 8.25 -11.99
N ILE A 25 -4.73 8.21 -10.66
CA ILE A 25 -5.96 7.84 -9.95
C ILE A 25 -7.11 8.80 -10.31
N VAL A 26 -6.88 10.11 -10.19
CA VAL A 26 -7.88 11.14 -10.53
C VAL A 26 -8.22 11.14 -12.02
N GLY A 27 -7.22 10.90 -12.88
CA GLY A 27 -7.39 10.81 -14.33
C GLY A 27 -8.31 9.68 -14.78
N ASP A 28 -8.41 8.61 -13.98
CA ASP A 28 -9.37 7.52 -14.19
C ASP A 28 -10.79 7.84 -13.67
N GLY A 29 -11.01 9.05 -13.17
CA GLY A 29 -12.29 9.48 -12.61
C GLY A 29 -12.61 8.89 -11.23
N PHE A 30 -11.63 8.24 -10.58
CA PHE A 30 -11.81 7.66 -9.26
C PHE A 30 -11.53 8.70 -8.16
N VAL A 31 -12.53 8.94 -7.31
CA VAL A 31 -12.42 9.80 -6.12
C VAL A 31 -12.87 8.97 -4.92
N PRO A 32 -11.94 8.53 -4.05
CA PRO A 32 -12.28 7.76 -2.87
C PRO A 32 -12.88 8.66 -1.80
N ASP A 33 -13.79 8.10 -1.00
CA ASP A 33 -14.29 8.74 0.21
C ASP A 33 -13.27 8.62 1.35
N ILE A 34 -12.53 7.50 1.39
CA ILE A 34 -11.58 7.17 2.46
C ILE A 34 -10.30 6.57 1.86
N VAL A 35 -9.14 7.00 2.34
CA VAL A 35 -7.84 6.38 2.04
C VAL A 35 -7.46 5.43 3.18
N ILE A 36 -7.17 4.17 2.87
CA ILE A 36 -6.79 3.15 3.85
C ILE A 36 -5.31 2.81 3.67
N ALA A 37 -4.48 3.08 4.66
CA ALA A 37 -3.08 2.69 4.66
C ALA A 37 -2.91 1.23 5.11
N ILE A 38 -2.12 0.45 4.38
CA ILE A 38 -1.59 -0.82 4.90
C ILE A 38 -0.35 -0.49 5.73
N ALA A 39 -0.43 -0.64 7.04
CA ALA A 39 0.67 -0.34 7.92
C ALA A 39 1.73 -1.45 7.90
N ARG A 40 3.03 -1.12 7.99
CA ARG A 40 3.58 0.25 8.17
C ARG A 40 3.95 0.95 6.85
N GLY A 41 4.24 0.18 5.79
CA GLY A 41 4.79 0.70 4.53
C GLY A 41 3.89 1.75 3.86
N GLY A 42 2.59 1.50 3.83
CA GLY A 42 1.57 2.37 3.24
C GLY A 42 1.28 3.66 4.01
N LEU A 43 1.73 3.83 5.26
CA LEU A 43 1.37 5.02 6.07
C LEU A 43 1.80 6.33 5.40
N ILE A 44 3.03 6.36 4.88
CA ILE A 44 3.61 7.56 4.26
C ILE A 44 2.99 7.82 2.87
N PRO A 45 2.94 6.83 1.94
CA PRO A 45 2.22 6.97 0.67
C PRO A 45 0.75 7.37 0.83
N ALA A 46 0.01 6.75 1.77
CA ALA A 46 -1.40 7.03 1.99
C ALA A 46 -1.63 8.48 2.40
N GLY A 47 -0.82 8.99 3.33
CA GLY A 47 -0.86 10.40 3.74
C GLY A 47 -0.54 11.36 2.59
N ALA A 48 0.49 11.08 1.80
CA ALA A 48 0.85 11.93 0.67
C ALA A 48 -0.24 11.98 -0.40
N ILE A 49 -0.83 10.83 -0.74
CA ILE A 49 -1.90 10.72 -1.72
C ILE A 49 -3.18 11.38 -1.19
N SER A 50 -3.55 11.15 0.08
CA SER A 50 -4.77 11.76 0.65
C SER A 50 -4.71 13.28 0.65
N TYR A 51 -3.55 13.87 0.98
CA TYR A 51 -3.32 15.31 0.85
C TYR A 51 -3.40 15.79 -0.61
N ALA A 52 -2.81 15.05 -1.54
CA ALA A 52 -2.83 15.41 -2.96
C ALA A 52 -4.26 15.35 -3.56
N MET A 53 -5.11 14.45 -3.05
CA MET A 53 -6.52 14.32 -3.45
C MET A 53 -7.47 15.24 -2.67
N GLY A 54 -7.05 15.78 -1.53
CA GLY A 54 -7.91 16.53 -0.61
C GLY A 54 -8.87 15.65 0.21
N VAL A 55 -8.59 14.35 0.31
CA VAL A 55 -9.41 13.38 1.06
C VAL A 55 -8.98 13.40 2.53
N LYS A 56 -9.88 13.84 3.41
CA LYS A 56 -9.58 13.99 4.85
C LYS A 56 -9.75 12.70 5.65
N ALA A 57 -10.68 11.85 5.23
CA ALA A 57 -10.94 10.59 5.92
C ALA A 57 -9.84 9.59 5.55
N ALA A 58 -9.11 9.14 6.56
CA ALA A 58 -8.06 8.14 6.40
C ALA A 58 -8.16 7.10 7.51
N GLY A 59 -7.93 5.84 7.16
CA GLY A 59 -7.84 4.71 8.07
C GLY A 59 -6.52 3.98 7.91
N THR A 60 -6.23 3.05 8.81
CA THR A 60 -5.06 2.18 8.73
C THR A 60 -5.46 0.75 9.07
N LEU A 61 -4.81 -0.22 8.43
CA LEU A 61 -4.92 -1.63 8.75
C LEU A 61 -3.53 -2.20 9.00
N ASN A 62 -3.36 -2.89 10.12
CA ASN A 62 -2.15 -3.63 10.43
C ASN A 62 -2.28 -5.02 9.84
N VAL A 63 -1.33 -5.45 9.00
CA VAL A 63 -1.33 -6.79 8.42
C VAL A 63 0.02 -7.43 8.69
N GLU A 64 0.01 -8.63 9.27
CA GLU A 64 1.20 -9.44 9.45
C GLU A 64 1.06 -10.77 8.72
N PHE A 65 2.17 -11.25 8.15
CA PHE A 65 2.27 -12.63 7.71
C PHE A 65 2.84 -13.44 8.86
N TYR A 66 2.05 -14.37 9.40
CA TYR A 66 2.58 -15.35 10.33
C TYR A 66 3.39 -16.38 9.56
N SER A 67 4.67 -16.52 9.92
CA SER A 67 5.46 -17.71 9.61
C SER A 67 5.74 -18.40 10.94
N ASP A 68 4.89 -19.34 11.34
CA ASP A 68 5.22 -20.21 12.46
C ASP A 68 6.42 -21.10 12.07
N ILE A 69 7.30 -21.30 13.04
CA ILE A 69 8.72 -21.68 12.89
C ILE A 69 8.98 -23.06 12.25
N GLU A 70 7.99 -23.90 11.96
CA GLU A 70 8.23 -25.19 11.29
C GLU A 70 7.25 -25.53 10.15
N GLU A 71 6.22 -24.72 9.90
CA GLU A 71 5.34 -24.88 8.74
C GLU A 71 4.89 -23.51 8.24
N THR A 72 5.16 -23.22 6.96
CA THR A 72 4.59 -22.07 6.26
C THR A 72 3.06 -22.17 6.28
N LEU A 73 2.40 -21.41 7.15
CA LEU A 73 1.00 -21.06 6.94
C LEU A 73 0.92 -19.90 5.92
N PRO A 74 0.03 -19.93 4.92
CA PRO A 74 0.18 -19.10 3.72
C PRO A 74 -0.53 -17.73 3.78
N ASP A 75 -1.39 -17.52 4.78
CA ASP A 75 -2.39 -16.45 4.75
C ASP A 75 -2.02 -15.28 5.68
N PRO A 76 -2.10 -14.03 5.20
CA PRO A 76 -1.89 -12.86 6.05
C PRO A 76 -3.00 -12.74 7.10
N VAL A 77 -2.68 -12.15 8.25
CA VAL A 77 -3.62 -11.91 9.36
C VAL A 77 -3.73 -10.41 9.60
N VAL A 78 -4.96 -9.92 9.76
CA VAL A 78 -5.22 -8.53 10.16
C VAL A 78 -5.09 -8.42 11.68
N LEU A 79 -4.25 -7.50 12.13
CA LEU A 79 -4.04 -7.23 13.55
C LEU A 79 -4.92 -6.09 14.03
N GLU A 80 -5.25 -6.14 15.31
CA GLU A 80 -5.94 -5.03 16.00
C GLU A 80 -5.06 -3.77 16.11
N PRO A 81 -5.66 -2.57 16.23
CA PRO A 81 -7.09 -2.29 16.15
C PRO A 81 -7.63 -2.42 14.72
N LEU A 82 -8.79 -3.05 14.59
CA LEU A 82 -9.47 -3.18 13.30
C LEU A 82 -10.05 -1.83 12.87
N LEU A 83 -10.17 -1.64 11.55
CA LEU A 83 -10.92 -0.54 10.98
C LEU A 83 -12.39 -0.66 11.40
N ASP A 84 -13.03 0.45 11.77
CA ASP A 84 -14.46 0.49 12.04
C ASP A 84 -15.23 0.18 10.74
N THR A 85 -15.77 -1.03 10.65
CA THR A 85 -16.42 -1.52 9.43
C THR A 85 -17.74 -0.81 9.14
N ASP A 86 -18.41 -0.27 10.15
CA ASP A 86 -19.65 0.49 9.96
C ASP A 86 -19.36 1.83 9.28
N ALA A 87 -18.18 2.41 9.53
CA ALA A 87 -17.74 3.67 8.93
C ALA A 87 -17.45 3.58 7.42
N ILE A 88 -17.25 2.37 6.88
CA ILE A 88 -16.89 2.15 5.46
C ILE A 88 -18.02 1.65 4.58
N VAL A 89 -19.20 1.34 5.15
CA VAL A 89 -20.33 0.81 4.37
C VAL A 89 -20.75 1.78 3.27
N GLY A 90 -20.74 1.29 2.03
CA GLY A 90 -21.12 2.07 0.84
C GLY A 90 -20.14 3.19 0.46
N LYS A 91 -18.94 3.22 1.04
CA LYS A 91 -17.88 4.20 0.74
C LYS A 91 -16.92 3.68 -0.32
N LYS A 92 -16.41 4.57 -1.17
CA LYS A 92 -15.31 4.26 -2.09
C LYS A 92 -13.99 4.29 -1.32
N LEU A 93 -13.21 3.22 -1.41
CA LEU A 93 -11.97 3.08 -0.65
C LEU A 93 -10.76 3.04 -1.59
N LEU A 94 -9.72 3.77 -1.23
CA LEU A 94 -8.40 3.62 -1.83
C LEU A 94 -7.45 2.99 -0.80
N VAL A 95 -7.09 1.72 -1.02
CA VAL A 95 -6.09 1.01 -0.24
C VAL A 95 -4.70 1.38 -0.76
N VAL A 96 -3.78 1.75 0.13
CA VAL A 96 -2.46 2.23 -0.24
C VAL A 96 -1.37 1.48 0.50
N ASP A 97 -0.35 1.04 -0.23
CA ASP A 97 0.88 0.43 0.30
C ASP A 97 2.14 1.02 -0.39
N ASP A 98 3.33 0.73 0.12
CA ASP A 98 4.57 1.19 -0.52
C ASP A 98 5.00 0.30 -1.70
N VAL A 99 4.90 -1.02 -1.58
CA VAL A 99 5.22 -1.97 -2.64
C VAL A 99 4.28 -3.16 -2.67
N ALA A 100 3.77 -3.50 -3.86
CA ALA A 100 3.19 -4.81 -4.11
C ALA A 100 4.31 -5.77 -4.52
N ASP A 101 4.62 -6.73 -3.64
CA ASP A 101 5.65 -7.73 -3.92
C ASP A 101 5.08 -9.00 -4.60
N SER A 102 4.43 -9.87 -3.83
CA SER A 102 3.57 -10.93 -4.39
C SER A 102 2.16 -10.43 -4.72
N GLY A 103 1.74 -9.32 -4.09
CA GLY A 103 0.38 -8.78 -4.12
C GLY A 103 -0.59 -9.43 -3.12
N ARG A 104 -0.16 -10.46 -2.35
CA ARG A 104 -1.06 -11.21 -1.45
C ARG A 104 -1.62 -10.39 -0.29
N THR A 105 -0.81 -9.52 0.32
CA THR A 105 -1.27 -8.59 1.38
C THR A 105 -2.43 -7.74 0.87
N LEU A 106 -2.20 -7.14 -0.30
CA LEU A 106 -3.12 -6.23 -0.93
C LEU A 106 -4.42 -6.95 -1.30
N ALA A 107 -4.31 -8.17 -1.85
CA ALA A 107 -5.46 -9.03 -2.16
C ALA A 107 -6.33 -9.31 -0.94
N LEU A 108 -5.72 -9.77 0.16
CA LEU A 108 -6.45 -10.04 1.40
C LEU A 108 -7.18 -8.79 1.90
N VAL A 109 -6.48 -7.66 1.98
CA VAL A 109 -7.08 -6.41 2.47
C VAL A 109 -8.24 -5.97 1.59
N ILE A 110 -8.09 -6.06 0.27
CA ILE A 110 -9.16 -5.74 -0.68
C ILE A 110 -10.36 -6.68 -0.47
N ASP A 111 -10.13 -7.98 -0.35
CA ASP A 111 -11.19 -8.97 -0.20
C ASP A 111 -11.98 -8.78 1.11
N LEU A 112 -11.28 -8.46 2.21
CA LEU A 112 -11.91 -8.11 3.48
C LEU A 112 -12.77 -6.85 3.37
N LEU A 113 -12.25 -5.80 2.73
CA LEU A 113 -12.99 -4.54 2.57
C LEU A 113 -14.18 -4.66 1.62
N LYS A 114 -14.07 -5.52 0.59
CA LYS A 114 -15.15 -5.79 -0.37
C LYS A 114 -16.37 -6.45 0.26
N ALA A 115 -16.23 -7.06 1.44
CA ALA A 115 -17.38 -7.56 2.20
C ALA A 115 -18.29 -6.42 2.71
N HIS A 116 -17.78 -5.19 2.78
CA HIS A 116 -18.49 -4.04 3.34
C HIS A 116 -18.81 -2.94 2.30
N THR A 117 -18.09 -2.91 1.18
CA THR A 117 -18.32 -1.93 0.10
C THR A 117 -17.96 -2.45 -1.28
N ALA A 118 -18.61 -1.91 -2.32
CA ALA A 118 -18.49 -2.41 -3.69
C ALA A 118 -17.32 -1.82 -4.50
N ASP A 119 -16.74 -0.69 -4.07
CA ASP A 119 -15.73 0.04 -4.85
C ASP A 119 -14.47 0.26 -4.01
N VAL A 120 -13.61 -0.76 -4.02
CA VAL A 120 -12.30 -0.78 -3.36
C VAL A 120 -11.25 -0.86 -4.45
N ARG A 121 -10.37 0.14 -4.51
CA ARG A 121 -9.21 0.17 -5.41
C ARG A 121 -7.92 0.28 -4.61
N SER A 122 -6.80 0.04 -5.28
CA SER A 122 -5.49 -0.05 -4.66
C SER A 122 -4.41 0.74 -5.40
N ALA A 123 -3.53 1.37 -4.65
CA ALA A 123 -2.40 2.12 -5.19
C ALA A 123 -1.11 1.81 -4.45
N VAL A 124 -0.02 1.58 -5.18
CA VAL A 124 1.31 1.36 -4.61
C VAL A 124 2.37 2.20 -5.30
N ILE A 125 3.45 2.54 -4.59
CA ILE A 125 4.57 3.24 -5.23
C ILE A 125 5.31 2.30 -6.19
N TYR A 126 5.59 1.07 -5.75
CA TYR A 126 6.28 0.08 -6.58
C TYR A 126 5.50 -1.22 -6.77
N THR A 127 5.67 -1.84 -7.93
CA THR A 127 5.31 -3.24 -8.18
C THR A 127 6.55 -4.06 -8.48
N LYS A 128 6.53 -5.35 -8.13
CA LYS A 128 7.54 -6.31 -8.57
C LYS A 128 7.07 -7.08 -9.80
N PRO A 129 7.97 -7.48 -10.72
CA PRO A 129 7.57 -8.31 -11.86
C PRO A 129 6.92 -9.65 -11.44
N ARG A 130 7.23 -10.13 -10.23
CA ARG A 130 6.65 -11.35 -9.64
C ARG A 130 5.27 -11.15 -8.99
N THR A 131 4.72 -9.93 -9.01
CA THR A 131 3.42 -9.62 -8.43
C THR A 131 2.33 -10.39 -9.20
N ILE A 132 1.61 -11.25 -8.50
CA ILE A 132 0.53 -12.07 -9.08
C ILE A 132 -0.78 -11.30 -9.02
N VAL A 133 -1.03 -10.61 -7.91
CA VAL A 133 -2.21 -9.76 -7.73
C VAL A 133 -1.82 -8.31 -7.96
N GLN A 134 -2.22 -7.78 -9.11
CA GLN A 134 -1.84 -6.44 -9.53
C GLN A 134 -2.67 -5.38 -8.80
N PRO A 135 -2.05 -4.27 -8.35
CA PRO A 135 -2.79 -3.11 -7.86
C PRO A 135 -3.52 -2.42 -9.01
N ASP A 136 -4.57 -1.66 -8.71
CA ASP A 136 -5.26 -0.84 -9.71
C ASP A 136 -4.33 0.27 -10.24
N TYR A 137 -3.45 0.78 -9.38
CA TYR A 137 -2.50 1.83 -9.73
C TYR A 137 -1.10 1.54 -9.18
N SER A 138 -0.08 1.77 -10.01
CA SER A 138 1.32 1.78 -9.57
C SER A 138 2.08 2.96 -10.17
N TRP A 139 3.08 3.46 -9.45
CA TRP A 139 3.97 4.48 -10.01
C TRP A 139 5.03 3.87 -10.93
N ARG A 140 5.77 2.85 -10.46
CA ARG A 140 6.85 2.22 -11.22
C ARG A 140 7.02 0.73 -10.89
N GLU A 141 7.44 -0.06 -11.88
CA GLU A 141 7.85 -1.45 -11.68
C GLU A 141 9.39 -1.55 -11.52
N THR A 142 9.86 -2.42 -10.62
CA THR A 142 11.31 -2.70 -10.46
C THR A 142 11.54 -4.08 -9.83
N ASP A 143 12.51 -4.85 -10.34
CA ASP A 143 12.93 -6.13 -9.74
C ASP A 143 13.98 -5.97 -8.62
N LYS A 144 14.65 -4.81 -8.56
CA LYS A 144 15.70 -4.49 -7.58
C LYS A 144 15.15 -4.39 -6.17
N TRP A 145 15.98 -4.63 -5.16
CA TRP A 145 15.64 -4.28 -3.78
C TRP A 145 15.42 -2.77 -3.66
N ILE A 146 14.35 -2.33 -2.98
CA ILE A 146 14.00 -0.91 -2.85
C ILE A 146 14.46 -0.40 -1.49
N ASN A 147 15.30 0.62 -1.49
CA ASN A 147 15.61 1.40 -0.30
C ASN A 147 14.59 2.55 -0.21
N PHE A 148 13.62 2.41 0.70
CA PHE A 148 12.69 3.48 1.03
C PHE A 148 13.31 4.45 2.04
N PRO A 149 13.02 5.76 1.94
CA PRO A 149 13.67 6.74 2.79
C PRO A 149 13.22 6.67 4.25
N TRP A 150 12.13 5.95 4.55
CA TRP A 150 11.59 5.73 5.89
C TRP A 150 11.99 4.40 6.54
N SER A 151 12.55 3.44 5.81
CA SER A 151 12.88 2.11 6.34
C SER A 151 14.30 1.64 6.05
N THR A 152 15.09 2.39 5.29
CA THR A 152 16.46 1.98 4.92
C THR A 152 17.50 2.13 6.03
N LEU A 153 17.20 2.87 7.10
CA LEU A 153 18.13 3.08 8.21
C LEU A 153 17.88 2.06 9.35
N PRO A 154 18.92 1.70 10.13
CA PRO A 154 18.76 0.83 11.29
C PRO A 154 17.75 1.38 12.30
N VAL A 155 17.08 0.49 13.03
CA VAL A 155 16.28 0.88 14.20
C VAL A 155 17.18 1.54 15.25
N ILE A 156 16.66 2.58 15.91
CA ILE A 156 17.34 3.22 17.04
C ILE A 156 17.02 2.39 18.29
N THR A 157 18.05 1.91 18.96
CA THR A 157 17.97 1.09 20.19
C THR A 157 18.49 1.85 21.39
#